data_AF-A0A6P0TZ23-F1
#
_entry.id   AF-A0A6P0TZ23-F1
#
_cell.length_a   1.000
_cell.length_b   1.000
_cell.length_c   1.000
_cell.angle_alpha   90.00
_cell.angle_beta   90.00
_cell.angle_gamma   90.00
#
_symmetry.space_group_name_H-M   'P 1'
#
loop_
_entity.id
_entity.type
_entity.pdbx_description
1 polymer ?
#
loop_
_entity_poly.entity_id
_entity_poly.type
_entity_poly.pdbx_seq_one_letter_code
_entity_poly.pdbx_strand_id
1 'polypeptide(L)'
;MVKPNNYWYYEVSRWQRRMDALRYLSSAWKRRFSKVSGQPQFKKKGRDDSFSLDGSISVGFNRIKLPRIGWIKTFEILPDNVSPKSVTISFFANRWFVSFALRNSFHKY
;
A
#
# COMPACT_ATOMS: atom_id res chain seq x y z
N MET A 1 -4.44 -22.52 -10.23
CA MET A 1 -4.46 -21.10 -10.65
C MET A 1 -5.91 -20.59 -10.58
N VAL A 2 -6.22 -19.57 -9.78
CA VAL A 2 -7.59 -19.20 -9.30
C VAL A 2 -8.47 -18.49 -10.36
N LYS A 3 -8.06 -18.45 -11.63
CA LYS A 3 -8.47 -17.40 -12.59
C LYS A 3 -9.77 -17.59 -13.42
N PRO A 4 -10.28 -18.79 -13.76
CA PRO A 4 -11.40 -18.87 -14.71
C PRO A 4 -12.80 -18.57 -14.13
N ASN A 5 -13.14 -19.09 -12.94
CA ASN A 5 -14.55 -19.12 -12.46
C ASN A 5 -14.92 -18.04 -11.42
N ASN A 6 -14.10 -17.03 -11.19
CA ASN A 6 -14.31 -16.05 -10.12
C ASN A 6 -14.69 -14.67 -10.69
N TYR A 7 -15.99 -14.42 -10.92
CA TYR A 7 -16.50 -13.15 -11.46
C TYR A 7 -16.11 -11.93 -10.61
N TRP A 8 -16.18 -12.06 -9.29
CA TRP A 8 -15.76 -11.03 -8.33
C TRP A 8 -14.30 -10.56 -8.54
N TYR A 9 -13.45 -11.43 -9.12
CA TYR A 9 -12.06 -11.10 -9.40
C TYR A 9 -11.91 -10.05 -10.51
N TYR A 10 -12.93 -9.80 -11.34
CA TYR A 10 -12.85 -8.81 -12.43
C TYR A 10 -13.56 -7.49 -12.08
N GLU A 11 -14.37 -7.46 -11.03
CA GLU A 11 -15.04 -6.25 -10.55
C GLU A 11 -14.05 -5.20 -10.04
N VAL A 12 -12.89 -5.63 -9.55
CA VAL A 12 -11.87 -4.70 -9.04
C VAL A 12 -11.10 -4.07 -10.21
N SER A 13 -11.28 -2.76 -10.35
CA SER A 13 -10.85 -1.94 -11.50
C SER A 13 -9.36 -2.00 -11.85
N ARG A 14 -8.46 -2.33 -10.90
CA ARG A 14 -7.01 -2.29 -11.12
C ARG A 14 -6.37 -3.65 -10.86
N TRP A 15 -5.78 -4.25 -11.90
CA TRP A 15 -5.05 -5.53 -11.82
C TRP A 15 -4.00 -5.59 -10.71
N GLN A 16 -3.23 -4.50 -10.53
CA GLN A 16 -2.21 -4.42 -9.49
C GLN A 16 -2.79 -4.68 -8.09
N ARG A 17 -3.96 -4.12 -7.78
CA ARG A 17 -4.62 -4.33 -6.49
C ARG A 17 -5.06 -5.76 -6.26
N ARG A 18 -5.54 -6.41 -7.32
CA ARG A 18 -5.92 -7.82 -7.30
C ARG A 18 -4.71 -8.71 -7.04
N MET A 19 -3.58 -8.41 -7.69
CA MET A 19 -2.34 -9.15 -7.48
C MET A 19 -1.75 -8.94 -6.09
N ASP A 20 -1.79 -7.72 -5.57
CA ASP A 20 -1.29 -7.43 -4.22
C ASP A 20 -2.11 -8.14 -3.13
N ALA A 21 -3.44 -8.18 -3.27
CA ALA A 21 -4.28 -8.94 -2.35
C ALA A 21 -3.91 -10.44 -2.30
N LEU A 22 -3.68 -11.05 -3.47
CA LEU A 22 -3.23 -12.45 -3.57
C LEU A 22 -1.83 -12.65 -2.99
N ARG A 23 -0.90 -11.71 -3.20
CA ARG A 23 0.46 -11.75 -2.63
C ARG A 23 0.41 -11.70 -1.10
N TYR A 24 -0.39 -10.79 -0.54
CA TYR A 24 -0.57 -10.69 0.91
C TYR A 24 -1.19 -11.95 1.49
N LEU A 25 -2.21 -12.53 0.83
CA LEU A 25 -2.80 -13.79 1.24
C LEU A 25 -1.78 -14.93 1.24
N SER A 26 -1.00 -15.07 0.17
CA SER A 26 0.06 -16.07 0.06
C SER A 26 1.10 -15.93 1.18
N SER A 27 1.54 -14.69 1.45
CA SER A 27 2.51 -14.41 2.53
C SER A 27 1.95 -14.74 3.91
N ALA A 28 0.69 -14.41 4.19
CA ALA A 28 0.05 -14.70 5.45
C ALA A 28 -0.09 -16.22 5.70
N TRP A 29 -0.44 -16.99 4.67
CA TRP A 29 -0.46 -18.45 4.78
C TRP A 29 0.93 -19.06 4.98
N LYS A 30 1.96 -18.55 4.30
CA LYS A 30 3.35 -18.97 4.56
C LYS A 30 3.73 -18.77 6.02
N ARG A 31 3.38 -17.63 6.63
CA ARG A 31 3.62 -17.35 8.06
C ARG A 31 2.83 -18.27 8.98
N ARG A 32 1.62 -18.67 8.59
CA ARG A 32 0.84 -19.67 9.33
C ARG A 32 1.52 -21.04 9.30
N PHE A 33 1.96 -21.49 8.13
CA PHE A 33 2.64 -22.78 7.99
C PHE A 33 3.99 -22.80 8.70
N SER A 34 4.71 -21.67 8.76
CA SER A 34 5.92 -21.53 9.56
C SER A 34 5.66 -21.34 11.06
N LYS A 35 4.41 -21.46 11.53
CA LYS A 35 3.99 -21.29 12.93
C LYS A 35 4.36 -19.93 13.56
N VAL A 36 4.60 -18.90 12.76
CA VAL A 36 4.91 -17.54 13.21
C VAL A 36 3.64 -16.74 13.53
N SER A 37 2.53 -17.08 12.88
CA SER A 37 1.24 -16.41 13.11
C SER A 37 0.06 -17.39 13.05
N GLY A 38 -1.07 -16.97 13.62
CA GLY A 38 -2.35 -17.68 13.51
C GLY A 38 -2.93 -17.68 12.09
N GLN A 39 -4.16 -18.20 11.97
CA GLN A 39 -4.87 -18.21 10.69
C GLN A 39 -5.05 -16.80 10.14
N PRO A 40 -4.77 -16.55 8.85
CA PRO A 40 -5.16 -15.29 8.25
C PRO A 40 -6.68 -15.13 8.34
N GLN A 41 -7.10 -13.95 8.78
CA GLN A 41 -8.50 -13.54 8.83
C GLN A 41 -8.71 -12.37 7.87
N PHE A 42 -9.93 -12.19 7.39
CA PHE A 42 -10.26 -11.02 6.59
C PHE A 42 -10.08 -9.74 7.42
N LYS A 43 -9.62 -8.67 6.77
CA LYS A 43 -9.54 -7.35 7.40
C LYS A 43 -10.94 -6.89 7.81
N LYS A 44 -11.04 -6.28 8.99
CA LYS A 44 -12.26 -5.66 9.50
C LYS A 44 -12.14 -4.14 9.33
N LYS A 45 -13.20 -3.49 8.87
CA LYS A 45 -13.26 -2.02 8.77
C LYS A 45 -13.11 -1.40 10.16
N GLY A 46 -12.36 -0.30 10.27
CA GLY A 46 -12.10 0.38 11.54
C GLY A 46 -10.98 -0.24 12.37
N ARG A 47 -10.30 -1.28 11.86
CA ARG A 47 -9.15 -1.90 12.50
C ARG A 47 -7.98 -2.00 11.51
N ASP A 48 -6.90 -1.29 11.81
CA ASP A 48 -5.67 -1.28 11.01
C ASP A 48 -5.94 -0.98 9.52
N ASP A 49 -6.79 0.04 9.30
CA ASP A 49 -7.20 0.48 7.97
C ASP A 49 -5.98 1.04 7.23
N SER A 50 -5.61 0.40 6.13
CA SER A 50 -4.48 0.83 5.32
C SER A 50 -4.68 0.47 3.86
N PHE A 51 -4.18 1.34 2.99
CA PHE A 51 -4.16 1.12 1.55
C PHE A 51 -2.89 1.68 0.95
N SER A 52 -2.27 0.89 0.07
CA SER A 52 -1.15 1.35 -0.75
C SER A 52 -1.68 2.02 -2.01
N LEU A 53 -0.91 2.89 -2.65
CA LEU A 53 -1.18 3.54 -3.93
C LEU A 53 0.12 3.56 -4.72
N ASP A 54 0.07 3.07 -5.95
CA ASP A 54 1.20 3.10 -6.88
C ASP A 54 0.83 4.02 -8.04
N GLY A 55 1.74 4.89 -8.48
CA GLY A 55 1.50 5.77 -9.62
C GLY A 55 2.21 7.11 -9.53
N SER A 56 1.64 8.13 -10.16
CA SER A 56 2.12 9.51 -10.13
C SER A 56 1.92 10.12 -8.75
N ILE A 57 2.95 9.97 -7.90
CA ILE A 57 3.03 10.62 -6.61
C ILE A 57 4.00 11.78 -6.75
N SER A 58 3.59 12.96 -6.28
CA SER A 58 4.47 14.13 -6.22
C SER A 58 4.58 14.60 -4.78
N VAL A 59 5.81 14.81 -4.32
CA VAL A 59 6.11 15.31 -2.98
C VAL A 59 6.44 16.79 -3.12
N GLY A 60 5.79 17.63 -2.31
CA GLY A 60 6.21 19.00 -2.06
C GLY A 60 6.47 19.20 -0.57
N PHE A 61 6.91 20.40 -0.19
CA PHE A 61 7.39 20.71 1.16
C PHE A 61 6.51 20.20 2.31
N ASN A 62 5.22 20.52 2.32
CA ASN A 62 4.26 20.08 3.36
C ASN A 62 3.00 19.43 2.76
N ARG A 63 3.11 18.92 1.53
CA ARG A 63 1.96 18.40 0.79
C ARG A 63 2.37 17.30 -0.16
N ILE A 64 1.48 16.33 -0.34
CA ILE A 64 1.66 15.19 -1.22
C ILE A 64 0.52 15.17 -2.22
N LYS A 65 0.84 14.96 -3.49
CA LYS A 65 -0.15 14.69 -4.53
C LYS A 65 -0.28 13.18 -4.71
N LEU A 66 -1.48 12.66 -4.46
CA LEU A 66 -1.80 11.26 -4.64
C LEU A 66 -2.62 11.03 -5.92
N PRO A 67 -2.49 9.86 -6.55
CA PRO A 67 -3.30 9.50 -7.70
C PRO A 67 -4.79 9.44 -7.29
N ARG A 68 -5.66 10.06 -8.10
CA ARG A 68 -7.12 10.21 -7.90
C ARG A 68 -7.58 11.08 -6.72
N ILE A 69 -6.82 11.15 -5.62
CA ILE A 69 -7.21 11.95 -4.44
C ILE A 69 -6.79 13.42 -4.60
N GLY A 70 -5.63 13.68 -5.22
CA GLY A 70 -5.09 15.04 -5.38
C GLY A 70 -4.14 15.43 -4.26
N TRP A 71 -4.04 16.74 -3.98
CA TRP A 71 -3.11 17.31 -3.00
C TRP A 71 -3.65 17.18 -1.57
N ILE A 72 -2.81 16.68 -0.67
CA ILE A 72 -3.11 16.51 0.76
C ILE A 72 -1.99 17.19 1.55
N LYS A 73 -2.34 17.90 2.62
CA LYS A 73 -1.37 18.53 3.54
C LYS A 73 -0.86 17.51 4.56
N THR A 74 0.43 17.51 4.82
CA THR A 74 1.06 16.77 5.91
C THR A 74 1.40 17.71 7.06
N PHE A 75 1.44 17.16 8.29
CA PHE A 75 1.92 17.91 9.45
C PHE A 75 3.45 18.06 9.43
N GLU A 76 4.14 17.07 8.88
CA GLU A 76 5.59 17.03 8.79
C GLU A 76 6.08 17.65 7.47
N ILE A 77 7.27 18.24 7.54
CA ILE A 77 8.02 18.67 6.36
C ILE A 77 8.59 17.42 5.69
N LEU A 78 8.33 17.29 4.40
CA LEU A 78 8.74 16.15 3.61
C LEU A 78 10.09 16.41 2.94
N PRO A 79 10.89 15.37 2.70
CA PRO A 79 12.15 15.53 2.00
C PRO A 79 11.91 15.97 0.55
N ASP A 80 12.62 17.01 0.15
CA ASP A 80 12.61 17.51 -1.22
C ASP A 80 13.35 16.56 -2.18
N ASN A 81 13.01 16.62 -3.47
CA ASN A 81 13.59 15.80 -4.55
C ASN A 81 13.38 14.28 -4.43
N VAL A 82 12.38 13.85 -3.66
CA VAL A 82 12.04 12.43 -3.54
C VAL A 82 10.85 12.09 -4.45
N SER A 83 11.04 11.10 -5.33
CA SER A 83 9.98 10.51 -6.16
C SER A 83 9.66 9.09 -5.69
N PRO A 84 8.69 8.93 -4.78
CA PRO A 84 8.33 7.62 -4.26
C PRO A 84 7.61 6.79 -5.33
N LYS A 85 7.96 5.50 -5.43
CA LYS A 85 7.31 4.60 -6.39
C LYS A 85 5.91 4.21 -5.93
N SER A 86 5.77 4.01 -4.62
CA SER A 86 4.51 3.71 -3.98
C SER A 86 4.40 4.41 -2.63
N VAL A 87 3.17 4.69 -2.25
CA VAL A 87 2.81 5.28 -0.96
C VAL A 87 1.83 4.36 -0.26
N THR A 88 1.97 4.18 1.04
CA THR A 88 0.98 3.51 1.87
C THR A 88 0.40 4.48 2.87
N ILE A 89 -0.92 4.60 2.86
CA ILE A 89 -1.68 5.36 3.85
C ILE A 89 -2.21 4.38 4.88
N SER A 90 -2.04 4.69 6.15
CA SER A 90 -2.56 3.90 7.27
C SER A 90 -3.21 4.78 8.31
N PHE A 91 -4.31 4.29 8.88
CA PHE A 91 -4.98 4.90 10.02
C PHE A 91 -4.58 4.19 11.30
N PHE A 92 -3.99 4.94 12.23
CA PHE A 92 -3.56 4.44 13.52
C PHE A 92 -3.74 5.53 14.58
N ALA A 93 -4.17 5.16 15.79
CA ALA A 93 -4.36 6.10 16.91
C ALA A 93 -5.12 7.39 16.52
N ASN A 94 -6.22 7.24 15.77
CA ASN A 94 -7.06 8.34 15.29
C ASN A 94 -6.35 9.34 14.34
N ARG A 95 -5.25 8.93 13.70
CA ARG A 95 -4.45 9.76 12.78
C ARG A 95 -4.14 9.00 11.50
N TRP A 96 -4.04 9.76 10.41
CA TRP A 96 -3.59 9.24 9.11
C TRP A 96 -2.09 9.44 8.98
N PHE A 97 -1.39 8.35 8.66
CA PHE A 97 0.04 8.33 8.40
C PHE A 97 0.31 7.96 6.95
N VAL A 98 1.40 8.50 6.42
CA VAL A 98 1.84 8.26 5.05
C VAL A 98 3.26 7.67 5.08
N SER A 99 3.42 6.51 4.47
CA SER A 99 4.71 5.83 4.33
C SER A 99 5.11 5.80 2.86
N PHE A 100 6.38 6.10 2.58
CA PHE A 100 6.95 6.14 1.23
C PHE A 100 7.84 4.92 0.98
N ALA A 101 7.62 4.23 -0.12
CA ALA A 101 8.56 3.25 -0.61
C ALA A 101 9.50 3.90 -1.62
N LEU A 102 10.73 4.16 -1.18
CA LEU A 102 11.80 4.70 -2.01
C LEU A 102 12.62 3.55 -2.58
N ARG A 103 12.94 3.64 -3.87
CA ARG A 103 13.95 2.78 -4.49
C ARG A 103 15.24 3.56 -4.52
N ASN A 104 16.18 3.23 -3.63
CA ASN A 104 17.50 3.82 -3.67
C ASN A 104 18.26 3.24 -4.85
N SER A 105 18.48 4.04 -5.89
CA SER A 105 19.41 3.74 -6.97
C SER A 105 20.81 4.13 -6.50
N PHE A 106 21.38 3.42 -5.53
CA PHE A 106 22.79 3.60 -5.20
C PHE A 106 23.61 3.21 -6.44
N HIS A 107 24.09 4.21 -7.18
CA HIS A 107 25.24 4.01 -8.06
C HIS A 107 26.43 3.85 -7.10
N LYS A 108 26.83 2.59 -6.87
CA LYS A 108 28.10 2.31 -6.22
C LYS A 108 29.19 2.81 -7.16
N TYR A 109 29.96 3.79 -6.69
CA TYR A 109 31.28 4.10 -7.25
C TYR A 109 32.22 2.92 -7.04
#